data_AF-A0A1V5LXI4-F1
#
_entry.id   AF-A0A1V5LXI4-F1
#
_cell.length_a   1.000
_cell.length_b   1.000
_cell.length_c   1.000
_cell.angle_alpha   90.00
_cell.angle_beta   90.00
_cell.angle_gamma   90.00
#
_symmetry.space_group_name_H-M   'P 1'
#
loop_
_entity.id
_entity.type
_entity.pdbx_description
1 polymer ?
#
loop_
_entity_poly.entity_id
_entity_poly.type
_entity_poly.pdbx_seq_one_letter_code
_entity_poly.pdbx_strand_id
1 'polypeptide(L)'
;MLARNPDVAGQGVSLLRERIHREAQLQADRREQRAKDAEEMRLLVGDTLAKLQALATQTVLPDYRAQAEALLAALANALATAEDDLERVRGMADEAAQLYDNCRRALEEQAVSAYISEQVREVLLSLGYQVSMVPGQGESDSPALVAAADGRVGVSFHTDGAGHLKTEVVAFSEQHAVADAETKEKVCTLVERVLVSLRDREWYVREKYRITVKEGERLQVVTLPGREEPATAAAAQQYMKVDDV
;
A
#
# COMPACT_ATOMS: atom_id res chain seq x y z
N MET A 1 81.26 -7.41 41.95
CA MET A 1 80.71 -8.62 41.31
C MET A 1 79.22 -8.41 41.14
N LEU A 2 78.76 -8.11 39.92
CA LEU A 2 77.33 -8.00 39.61
C LEU A 2 76.82 -9.39 39.23
N ALA A 3 76.00 -9.98 40.08
CA ALA A 3 75.28 -11.20 39.78
C ALA A 3 74.30 -10.92 38.62
N ARG A 4 74.68 -11.31 37.40
CA ARG A 4 73.71 -11.44 36.30
C ARG A 4 72.88 -12.67 36.61
N ASN A 5 71.64 -12.48 37.06
CA ASN A 5 70.68 -13.56 37.29
C ASN A 5 70.03 -13.97 35.95
N PRO A 6 70.42 -15.11 35.35
CA PRO A 6 69.86 -15.58 34.08
C PRO A 6 68.36 -15.93 34.20
N ASP A 7 67.89 -16.28 35.40
CA ASP A 7 66.49 -16.63 35.64
C ASP A 7 65.52 -15.44 35.47
N VAL A 8 65.95 -14.23 35.86
CA VAL A 8 65.13 -13.01 35.70
C VAL A 8 65.01 -12.62 34.23
N ALA A 9 66.08 -12.82 33.46
CA ALA A 9 66.07 -12.59 32.00
C ALA A 9 65.21 -13.64 31.27
N GLY A 10 65.25 -14.91 31.70
CA GLY A 10 64.41 -15.98 31.16
C GLY A 10 62.91 -15.77 31.42
N GLN A 11 62.55 -15.30 32.63
CA GLN A 11 61.18 -14.93 32.98
C GLN A 11 60.66 -13.77 32.11
N GLY A 12 61.49 -12.75 31.86
CA GLY A 12 61.12 -11.63 30.99
C GLY A 12 60.83 -12.05 29.54
N VAL A 13 61.62 -12.99 28.98
CA VAL A 13 61.40 -13.53 27.63
C VAL A 13 60.12 -14.37 27.56
N SER A 14 59.80 -15.15 28.60
CA SER A 14 58.56 -15.92 28.67
C SER A 14 57.32 -15.02 28.67
N LEU A 15 57.33 -13.95 29.49
CA LEU A 15 56.24 -12.98 29.56
C LEU A 15 56.03 -12.24 28.22
N LEU A 16 57.11 -11.88 27.53
CA LEU A 16 57.03 -11.27 26.19
C LEU A 16 56.46 -12.24 25.16
N ARG A 17 56.84 -13.52 25.18
CA ARG A 17 56.28 -14.54 24.28
C ARG A 17 54.79 -14.73 24.50
N GLU A 18 54.35 -14.79 25.76
CA GLU A 18 52.92 -14.88 26.10
C GLU A 18 52.14 -13.63 25.68
N ARG A 19 52.73 -12.44 25.81
CA ARG A 19 52.09 -11.19 25.38
C ARG A 19 51.96 -11.13 23.86
N ILE A 20 53.00 -11.49 23.12
CA ILE A 20 52.97 -11.56 21.65
C ILE A 20 51.93 -12.59 21.21
N HIS A 21 51.84 -13.74 21.87
CA HIS A 21 50.84 -14.76 21.53
C HIS A 21 49.41 -14.25 21.76
N ARG A 22 49.16 -13.58 22.89
CA ARG A 22 47.86 -12.94 23.18
C ARG A 22 47.51 -11.84 22.18
N GLU A 23 48.46 -10.96 21.83
CA GLU A 23 48.22 -9.91 20.84
C GLU A 23 47.97 -10.49 19.44
N ALA A 24 48.67 -11.57 19.05
CA ALA A 24 48.43 -12.28 17.80
C ALA A 24 47.04 -12.94 17.75
N GLN A 25 46.61 -13.57 18.86
CA GLN A 25 45.25 -14.12 18.99
C GLN A 25 44.19 -13.02 18.87
N LEU A 26 44.33 -11.92 19.62
CA LEU A 26 43.40 -10.78 19.54
C LEU A 26 43.33 -10.17 18.13
N GLN A 27 44.44 -10.16 17.38
CA GLN A 27 44.44 -9.72 15.98
C GLN A 27 43.76 -10.72 15.05
N ALA A 28 43.93 -12.02 15.27
CA ALA A 28 43.24 -13.07 14.51
C ALA A 28 41.73 -12.99 14.74
N ASP A 29 41.28 -12.90 15.99
CA ASP A 29 39.87 -12.78 16.36
C ASP A 29 39.24 -11.52 15.74
N ARG A 30 39.95 -10.38 15.78
CA ARG A 30 39.49 -9.13 15.14
C ARG A 30 39.38 -9.25 13.63
N ARG A 31 40.28 -9.97 12.97
CA ARG A 31 40.22 -10.20 11.51
C ARG A 31 39.06 -11.12 11.16
N GLU A 32 38.86 -12.18 11.95
CA GLU A 32 37.73 -13.09 11.77
C GLU A 32 36.39 -12.37 11.94
N GLN A 33 36.27 -11.53 12.99
CA GLN A 33 35.07 -10.75 13.22
C GLN A 33 34.80 -9.78 12.06
N ARG A 34 35.81 -9.03 11.61
CA ARG A 34 35.67 -8.13 10.45
C ARG A 34 35.28 -8.86 9.18
N ALA A 35 35.77 -10.08 8.97
CA ALA A 35 35.39 -10.89 7.81
C ALA A 35 33.91 -11.29 7.88
N LYS A 36 33.41 -11.67 9.06
CA LYS A 36 31.98 -11.96 9.29
C LYS A 36 31.11 -10.72 9.07
N ASP A 37 31.49 -9.58 9.64
CA ASP A 37 30.76 -8.32 9.51
C ASP A 37 30.71 -7.87 8.03
N ALA A 38 31.81 -8.02 7.29
CA ALA A 38 31.86 -7.70 5.86
C ALA A 38 30.99 -8.63 5.00
N GLU A 39 30.96 -9.92 5.33
CA GLU A 39 30.08 -10.88 4.64
C GLU A 39 28.59 -10.56 4.90
N GLU A 40 28.24 -10.27 6.16
CA GLU A 40 26.90 -9.87 6.54
C GLU A 40 26.47 -8.58 5.83
N MET A 41 27.34 -7.56 5.84
CA MET A 41 27.09 -6.30 5.15
C MET A 41 26.86 -6.52 3.65
N ARG A 42 27.64 -7.38 3.01
CA ARG A 42 27.48 -7.69 1.58
C ARG A 42 26.12 -8.31 1.28
N LEU A 43 25.67 -9.27 2.09
CA LEU A 43 24.37 -9.93 1.92
C LEU A 43 23.22 -8.93 2.12
N LEU A 44 23.29 -8.15 3.19
CA LEU A 44 22.29 -7.15 3.54
C LEU A 44 22.14 -6.07 2.47
N VAL A 45 23.27 -5.52 1.99
CA VAL A 45 23.29 -4.53 0.90
C VAL A 45 22.74 -5.12 -0.39
N GLY A 46 23.11 -6.36 -0.72
CA GLY A 46 22.63 -7.05 -1.91
C GLY A 46 21.11 -7.20 -1.93
N ASP A 47 20.52 -7.66 -0.82
CA ASP A 47 19.07 -7.80 -0.67
C ASP A 47 18.35 -6.44 -0.67
N THR A 48 18.89 -5.46 0.05
CA THR A 48 18.36 -4.09 0.10
C THR A 48 18.33 -3.44 -1.29
N LEU A 49 19.44 -3.54 -2.02
CA LEU A 49 19.53 -3.02 -3.39
C LEU A 49 18.51 -3.70 -4.32
N ALA A 50 18.36 -5.02 -4.24
CA ALA A 50 17.41 -5.76 -5.07
C ALA A 50 15.96 -5.28 -4.84
N LYS A 51 15.55 -5.13 -3.56
CA LYS A 51 14.22 -4.63 -3.20
C LYS A 51 13.98 -3.21 -3.70
N LEU A 52 14.93 -2.32 -3.48
CA LEU A 52 14.81 -0.92 -3.91
C LEU A 52 14.82 -0.75 -5.42
N GLN A 53 15.64 -1.53 -6.14
CA GLN A 53 15.64 -1.54 -7.61
C GLN A 53 14.30 -2.04 -8.17
N ALA A 54 13.70 -3.08 -7.57
CA ALA A 54 12.37 -3.53 -7.96
C ALA A 54 11.34 -2.41 -7.82
N LEU A 55 11.35 -1.68 -6.69
CA LEU A 55 10.47 -0.54 -6.45
C LEU A 55 10.72 0.64 -7.39
N ALA A 56 11.98 0.93 -7.72
CA ALA A 56 12.34 2.03 -8.61
C ALA A 56 11.83 1.85 -10.05
N THR A 57 11.55 0.61 -10.46
CA THR A 57 10.96 0.31 -11.78
C THR A 57 9.44 0.37 -11.82
N GLN A 58 8.77 0.58 -10.68
CA GLN A 58 7.31 0.57 -10.59
C GLN A 58 6.68 1.80 -11.25
N THR A 59 5.68 1.59 -12.10
CA THR A 59 4.93 2.66 -12.80
C THR A 59 3.53 2.88 -12.22
N VAL A 60 2.96 1.89 -11.53
CA VAL A 60 1.58 1.92 -11.04
C VAL A 60 1.46 2.74 -9.75
N LEU A 61 2.50 2.70 -8.90
CA LEU A 61 2.54 3.34 -7.58
C LEU A 61 3.75 4.29 -7.51
N PRO A 62 3.66 5.51 -8.06
CA PRO A 62 4.81 6.41 -8.24
C PRO A 62 5.43 6.89 -6.92
N ASP A 63 4.65 6.98 -5.84
CA ASP A 63 5.15 7.41 -4.53
C ASP A 63 6.18 6.43 -3.95
N TYR A 64 5.94 5.12 -4.11
CA TYR A 64 6.87 4.07 -3.67
C TYR A 64 8.16 4.10 -4.49
N ARG A 65 8.06 4.42 -5.78
CA ARG A 65 9.23 4.63 -6.63
C ARG A 65 10.07 5.81 -6.14
N ALA A 66 9.46 6.97 -5.86
CA ALA A 66 10.17 8.15 -5.39
C ALA A 66 10.87 7.90 -4.04
N GLN A 67 10.20 7.21 -3.12
CA GLN A 67 10.78 6.82 -1.83
C GLN A 67 11.95 5.84 -2.01
N ALA A 68 11.82 4.86 -2.91
CA ALA A 68 12.90 3.92 -3.20
C ALA A 68 14.12 4.60 -3.85
N GLU A 69 13.91 5.54 -4.78
CA GLU A 69 14.99 6.33 -5.38
C GLU A 69 15.75 7.17 -4.34
N ALA A 70 15.02 7.78 -3.39
CA ALA A 70 15.63 8.52 -2.28
C ALA A 70 16.46 7.61 -1.35
N LEU A 71 15.91 6.43 -1.00
CA LEU A 71 16.60 5.47 -0.13
C LEU A 71 17.81 4.82 -0.83
N LEU A 72 17.76 4.61 -2.15
CA LEU A 72 18.92 4.20 -2.95
C LEU A 72 20.06 5.22 -2.89
N ALA A 73 19.74 6.51 -3.01
CA ALA A 73 20.74 7.57 -2.90
C ALA A 73 21.35 7.64 -1.48
N ALA A 74 20.53 7.46 -0.44
CA ALA A 74 20.99 7.41 0.94
C ALA A 74 21.90 6.21 1.21
N LEU A 75 21.55 5.03 0.70
CA LEU A 75 22.36 3.81 0.80
C LEU A 75 23.69 3.97 0.07
N ALA A 76 23.69 4.51 -1.15
CA ALA A 76 24.92 4.76 -1.90
C ALA A 76 25.87 5.71 -1.16
N ASN A 77 25.33 6.75 -0.54
CA ASN A 77 26.11 7.67 0.28
C ASN A 77 26.70 6.98 1.52
N ALA A 78 25.90 6.17 2.23
CA ALA A 78 26.37 5.43 3.40
C ALA A 78 27.51 4.46 3.06
N LEU A 79 27.43 3.79 1.91
CA LEU A 79 28.49 2.89 1.43
C LEU A 79 29.75 3.65 0.97
N ALA A 80 29.62 4.87 0.46
CA ALA A 80 30.73 5.68 0.00
C ALA A 80 31.56 6.28 1.15
N THR A 81 30.95 6.53 2.31
CA THR A 81 31.63 7.14 3.47
C THR A 81 32.58 6.20 4.21
N ALA A 82 32.64 4.91 3.85
CA ALA A 82 33.56 3.89 4.40
C ALA A 82 33.58 3.78 5.94
N GLU A 83 32.58 4.34 6.62
CA GLU A 83 32.26 4.01 8.00
C GLU A 83 31.54 2.67 7.95
N ASP A 84 32.17 1.63 8.48
CA ASP A 84 31.60 0.28 8.66
C ASP A 84 30.46 0.31 9.69
N ASP A 85 29.44 1.15 9.47
CA ASP A 85 28.26 1.28 10.33
C ASP A 85 27.18 0.31 9.87
N LEU A 86 27.40 -0.95 10.22
CA LEU A 86 26.50 -2.06 9.94
C LEU A 86 25.11 -1.83 10.56
N GLU A 87 25.01 -1.08 11.66
CA GLU A 87 23.73 -0.72 12.27
C GLU A 87 22.94 0.27 11.39
N ARG A 88 23.61 1.28 10.85
CA ARG A 88 22.98 2.22 9.90
C ARG A 88 22.48 1.51 8.64
N VAL A 89 23.26 0.60 8.08
CA VAL A 89 22.84 -0.19 6.91
C VAL A 89 21.66 -1.12 7.25
N ARG A 90 21.65 -1.73 8.44
CA ARG A 90 20.49 -2.52 8.92
C ARG A 90 19.23 -1.67 9.02
N GLY A 91 19.30 -0.45 9.56
CA GLY A 91 18.16 0.45 9.61
C GLY A 91 17.59 0.77 8.21
N MET A 92 18.46 1.02 7.23
CA MET A 92 18.03 1.23 5.83
C MET A 92 17.44 -0.03 5.19
N ALA A 93 17.97 -1.21 5.52
CA ALA A 93 17.46 -2.49 5.03
C ALA A 93 16.06 -2.79 5.57
N ASP A 94 15.80 -2.49 6.85
CA ASP A 94 14.48 -2.62 7.47
C ASP A 94 13.47 -1.67 6.81
N GLU A 95 13.86 -0.41 6.58
CA GLU A 95 13.03 0.57 5.87
C GLU A 95 12.71 0.10 4.43
N ALA A 96 13.71 -0.40 3.70
CA ALA A 96 13.53 -0.94 2.36
C ALA A 96 12.61 -2.17 2.34
N ALA A 97 12.75 -3.07 3.31
CA ALA A 97 11.89 -4.25 3.44
C ALA A 97 10.45 -3.86 3.72
N GLN A 98 10.22 -2.90 4.62
CA GLN A 98 8.88 -2.40 4.93
C GLN A 98 8.27 -1.70 3.71
N LEU A 99 9.03 -0.86 3.01
CA LEU A 99 8.58 -0.18 1.80
C LEU A 99 8.19 -1.20 0.71
N TYR A 100 9.00 -2.24 0.54
CA TYR A 100 8.75 -3.32 -0.42
C TYR A 100 7.47 -4.09 -0.09
N ASP A 101 7.29 -4.50 1.16
CA ASP A 101 6.11 -5.23 1.60
C ASP A 101 4.83 -4.39 1.49
N ASN A 102 4.90 -3.10 1.82
CA ASN A 102 3.77 -2.17 1.68
C ASN A 102 3.40 -1.99 0.20
N CYS A 103 4.38 -1.81 -0.69
CA CYS A 103 4.14 -1.74 -2.12
C CYS A 103 3.50 -3.02 -2.66
N ARG A 104 4.03 -4.20 -2.26
CA ARG A 104 3.47 -5.49 -2.65
C ARG A 104 2.01 -5.63 -2.22
N ARG A 105 1.68 -5.29 -0.97
CA ARG A 105 0.29 -5.31 -0.47
C ARG A 105 -0.61 -4.36 -1.25
N ALA A 106 -0.16 -3.13 -1.50
CA ALA A 106 -0.94 -2.16 -2.27
C ALA A 106 -1.23 -2.65 -3.71
N LEU A 107 -0.27 -3.30 -4.36
CA LEU A 107 -0.46 -3.91 -5.69
C LEU A 107 -1.44 -5.09 -5.65
N GLU A 108 -1.34 -5.94 -4.62
CA GLU A 108 -2.27 -7.05 -4.41
C GLU A 108 -3.71 -6.53 -4.20
N GLU A 109 -3.87 -5.51 -3.37
CA GLU A 109 -5.16 -4.85 -3.12
C GLU A 109 -5.75 -4.22 -4.40
N GLN A 110 -4.94 -3.53 -5.20
CA GLN A 110 -5.37 -2.98 -6.49
C GLN A 110 -5.78 -4.07 -7.48
N ALA A 111 -5.03 -5.18 -7.56
CA ALA A 111 -5.35 -6.30 -8.43
C ALA A 111 -6.67 -6.99 -8.03
N VAL A 112 -6.88 -7.19 -6.72
CA VAL A 112 -8.13 -7.74 -6.18
C VAL A 112 -9.31 -6.81 -6.47
N SER A 113 -9.15 -5.51 -6.21
CA SER A 113 -10.19 -4.51 -6.46
C SER A 113 -10.55 -4.41 -7.95
N ALA A 114 -9.54 -4.42 -8.83
CA ALA A 114 -9.74 -4.39 -10.28
C ALA A 114 -10.47 -5.65 -10.78
N TYR A 115 -10.07 -6.83 -10.31
CA TYR A 115 -10.70 -8.10 -10.67
C TYR A 115 -12.19 -8.10 -10.29
N ILE A 116 -12.51 -7.79 -9.03
CA ILE A 116 -13.90 -7.77 -8.55
C ILE A 116 -14.72 -6.70 -9.26
N SER A 117 -14.14 -5.52 -9.52
CA SER A 117 -14.84 -4.47 -10.27
C SER A 117 -15.19 -4.95 -11.68
N GLU A 118 -14.28 -5.62 -12.37
CA GLU A 118 -14.55 -6.23 -13.68
C GLU A 118 -15.70 -7.26 -13.61
N GLN A 119 -15.68 -8.12 -12.59
CA GLN A 119 -16.75 -9.08 -12.34
C GLN A 119 -18.11 -8.39 -12.13
N VAL A 120 -18.17 -7.35 -11.28
CA VAL A 120 -19.40 -6.57 -11.05
C VAL A 120 -19.87 -5.93 -12.35
N ARG A 121 -18.96 -5.39 -13.17
CA ARG A 121 -19.27 -4.82 -14.49
C ARG A 121 -19.92 -5.86 -15.41
N GLU A 122 -19.35 -7.05 -15.52
CA GLU A 122 -19.91 -8.13 -16.34
C GLU A 122 -21.32 -8.54 -15.89
N VAL A 123 -21.55 -8.63 -14.59
CA VAL A 123 -22.89 -8.93 -14.04
C VAL A 123 -23.88 -7.84 -14.40
N LEU A 124 -23.53 -6.57 -14.17
CA LEU A 124 -24.38 -5.43 -14.50
C LEU A 124 -24.73 -5.39 -16.00
N LEU A 125 -23.75 -5.60 -16.88
CA LEU A 125 -23.97 -5.69 -18.32
C LEU A 125 -24.89 -6.86 -18.69
N SER A 126 -24.70 -8.03 -18.06
CA SER A 126 -25.54 -9.20 -18.32
C SER A 126 -27.00 -9.03 -17.85
N LEU A 127 -27.22 -8.19 -16.84
CA LEU A 127 -28.54 -7.79 -16.37
C LEU A 127 -29.17 -6.67 -17.24
N GLY A 128 -28.45 -6.17 -18.24
CA GLY A 128 -28.92 -5.16 -19.19
C GLY A 128 -28.73 -3.71 -18.73
N TYR A 129 -27.93 -3.47 -17.69
CA TYR A 129 -27.65 -2.11 -17.21
C TYR A 129 -26.55 -1.45 -18.03
N GLN A 130 -26.68 -0.13 -18.21
CA GLN A 130 -25.59 0.71 -18.68
C GLN A 130 -24.64 1.00 -17.52
N VAL A 131 -23.36 0.71 -17.71
CA VAL A 131 -22.31 0.87 -16.70
C VAL A 131 -21.32 1.92 -17.17
N SER A 132 -21.10 2.92 -16.33
CA SER A 132 -20.08 3.96 -16.54
C SER A 132 -19.04 3.89 -15.44
N MET A 133 -17.77 4.01 -15.80
CA MET A 133 -16.70 4.17 -14.81
C MET A 133 -16.58 5.66 -14.49
N VAL A 134 -16.67 6.00 -13.21
CA VAL A 134 -16.57 7.38 -12.72
C VAL A 134 -15.32 7.45 -11.82
N PRO A 135 -14.46 8.47 -11.96
CA PRO A 135 -13.38 8.70 -11.01
C PRO A 135 -13.92 8.76 -9.58
N GLY A 136 -13.14 8.28 -8.60
CA GLY A 136 -13.51 8.44 -7.20
C GLY A 136 -13.79 9.92 -6.87
N GLN A 137 -14.93 10.19 -6.23
CA GLN A 137 -15.30 11.51 -5.76
C GLN A 137 -15.58 11.45 -4.25
N GLY A 138 -14.96 12.31 -3.46
CA GLY A 138 -15.11 12.37 -2.00
C GLY A 138 -14.05 11.57 -1.25
N GLU A 139 -14.44 10.77 -0.26
CA GLU A 139 -13.53 10.01 0.63
C GLU A 139 -12.93 8.74 0.01
N SER A 140 -13.35 8.37 -1.21
CA SER A 140 -12.85 7.20 -1.93
C SER A 140 -12.09 7.66 -3.17
N ASP A 141 -10.75 7.53 -3.13
CA ASP A 141 -9.87 7.77 -4.29
C ASP A 141 -9.97 6.67 -5.36
N SER A 142 -10.72 5.59 -5.09
CA SER A 142 -10.86 4.47 -6.02
C SER A 142 -11.98 4.71 -7.04
N PRO A 143 -11.75 4.41 -8.32
CA PRO A 143 -12.77 4.54 -9.36
C PRO A 143 -13.98 3.67 -9.03
N ALA A 144 -15.16 4.19 -9.34
CA ALA A 144 -16.42 3.53 -9.07
C ALA A 144 -17.10 3.10 -10.36
N LEU A 145 -17.84 1.99 -10.31
CA LEU A 145 -18.74 1.59 -11.38
C LEU A 145 -20.13 2.10 -11.04
N VAL A 146 -20.71 2.90 -11.94
CA VAL A 146 -22.06 3.43 -11.77
C VAL A 146 -23.00 2.75 -12.73
N ALA A 147 -24.01 2.07 -12.19
CA ALA A 147 -25.10 1.49 -12.97
C ALA A 147 -26.34 2.39 -12.90
N ALA A 148 -26.89 2.77 -14.05
CA ALA A 148 -28.12 3.54 -14.10
C ALA A 148 -29.33 2.66 -13.74
N ALA A 149 -30.02 2.96 -12.64
CA ALA A 149 -31.28 2.29 -12.30
C ALA A 149 -32.43 2.85 -13.15
N ASP A 150 -32.39 4.16 -13.41
CA ASP A 150 -33.25 4.84 -14.39
C ASP A 150 -32.55 6.09 -14.97
N GLY A 151 -33.33 6.99 -15.59
CA GLY A 151 -32.78 8.22 -16.17
C GLY A 151 -32.28 9.25 -15.16
N ARG A 152 -32.58 9.10 -13.86
CA ARG A 152 -32.40 10.10 -12.78
C ARG A 152 -31.44 9.63 -11.70
N VAL A 153 -31.48 8.35 -11.36
CA VAL A 153 -30.71 7.75 -10.27
C VAL A 153 -29.96 6.49 -10.70
N GLY A 154 -28.92 6.17 -9.95
CA GLY A 154 -28.11 4.97 -10.15
C GLY A 154 -27.52 4.43 -8.86
N VAL A 155 -26.74 3.37 -9.01
CA VAL A 155 -25.99 2.75 -7.93
C VAL A 155 -24.51 2.80 -8.28
N SER A 156 -23.74 3.41 -7.40
CA SER A 156 -22.28 3.36 -7.41
C SER A 156 -21.80 2.12 -6.67
N PHE A 157 -20.88 1.39 -7.28
CA PHE A 157 -20.23 0.20 -6.75
C PHE A 157 -18.74 0.51 -6.55
N HIS A 158 -18.27 0.36 -5.32
CA HIS A 158 -16.88 0.52 -4.93
C HIS A 158 -16.35 -0.79 -4.36
N THR A 159 -15.12 -1.14 -4.70
CA THR A 159 -14.45 -2.32 -4.16
C THR A 159 -13.26 -1.90 -3.29
N ASP A 160 -13.22 -2.36 -2.03
CA ASP A 160 -12.05 -2.13 -1.17
C ASP A 160 -10.91 -3.12 -1.46
N GLY A 161 -9.69 -2.81 -0.98
CA GLY A 161 -8.51 -3.66 -1.19
C GLY A 161 -8.62 -5.06 -0.58
N ALA A 162 -9.55 -5.26 0.36
CA ALA A 162 -9.85 -6.56 0.95
C ALA A 162 -10.93 -7.35 0.17
N GLY A 163 -11.38 -6.82 -0.97
CA GLY A 163 -12.34 -7.46 -1.86
C GLY A 163 -13.79 -7.35 -1.40
N HIS A 164 -14.11 -6.36 -0.58
CA HIS A 164 -15.47 -6.09 -0.19
C HIS A 164 -16.14 -5.11 -1.15
N LEU A 165 -17.42 -5.37 -1.44
CA LEU A 165 -18.26 -4.49 -2.23
C LEU A 165 -19.01 -3.52 -1.31
N LYS A 166 -18.89 -2.22 -1.62
CA LYS A 166 -19.69 -1.13 -1.06
C LYS A 166 -20.59 -0.57 -2.15
N THR A 167 -21.87 -0.41 -1.85
CA THR A 167 -22.85 0.18 -2.77
C THR A 167 -23.43 1.46 -2.21
N GLU A 168 -23.54 2.48 -3.05
CA GLU A 168 -24.07 3.80 -2.71
C GLU A 168 -25.06 4.27 -3.77
N VAL A 169 -26.11 4.96 -3.36
CA VAL A 169 -27.12 5.48 -4.28
C VAL A 169 -26.70 6.87 -4.74
N VAL A 170 -26.73 7.08 -6.04
CA VAL A 170 -26.29 8.34 -6.65
C VAL A 170 -27.39 8.94 -7.51
N ALA A 171 -27.45 10.26 -7.53
CA ALA A 171 -28.31 11.03 -8.42
C ALA A 171 -27.50 11.55 -9.62
N PHE A 172 -28.12 11.68 -10.78
CA PHE A 172 -27.45 12.24 -11.96
C PHE A 172 -27.58 13.77 -12.07
N SER A 173 -28.50 14.37 -11.32
CA SER A 173 -28.71 15.82 -11.27
C SER A 173 -29.13 16.28 -9.87
N GLU A 174 -28.92 17.57 -9.57
CA GLU A 174 -29.32 18.16 -8.28
C GLU A 174 -30.84 18.10 -8.04
N GLN A 175 -31.64 18.12 -9.11
CA GLN A 175 -33.10 18.02 -9.04
C GLN A 175 -33.57 16.65 -8.54
N HIS A 176 -32.70 15.65 -8.58
CA HIS A 176 -32.96 14.27 -8.15
C HIS A 176 -32.07 13.88 -6.97
N ALA A 177 -31.43 14.84 -6.31
CA ALA A 177 -30.57 14.61 -5.16
C ALA A 177 -31.34 14.27 -3.88
N VAL A 178 -32.66 14.07 -3.91
CA VAL A 178 -33.46 13.68 -2.74
C VAL A 178 -34.10 12.33 -3.02
N ALA A 179 -33.82 11.36 -2.16
CA ALA A 179 -34.36 10.01 -2.31
C ALA A 179 -35.85 9.93 -1.95
N ASP A 180 -36.64 9.31 -2.83
CA ASP A 180 -38.03 8.93 -2.60
C ASP A 180 -38.20 7.41 -2.43
N ALA A 181 -39.42 6.98 -2.09
CA ALA A 181 -39.73 5.56 -1.87
C ALA A 181 -39.51 4.70 -3.13
N GLU A 182 -39.82 5.25 -4.32
CA GLU A 182 -39.65 4.56 -5.61
C GLU A 182 -38.16 4.35 -5.93
N THR A 183 -37.33 5.36 -5.68
CA THR A 183 -35.86 5.31 -5.81
C THR A 183 -35.30 4.21 -4.91
N LYS A 184 -35.75 4.16 -3.65
CA LYS A 184 -35.30 3.15 -2.71
C LYS A 184 -35.62 1.74 -3.19
N GLU A 185 -36.86 1.48 -3.62
CA GLU A 185 -37.26 0.14 -4.09
C GLU A 185 -36.48 -0.32 -5.33
N LYS A 186 -36.32 0.56 -6.33
CA LYS A 186 -35.55 0.26 -7.55
C LYS A 186 -34.10 -0.08 -7.25
N VAL A 187 -33.45 0.74 -6.42
CA VAL A 187 -32.04 0.57 -6.06
C VAL A 187 -31.84 -0.69 -5.23
N CYS A 188 -32.73 -0.95 -4.27
CA CYS A 188 -32.72 -2.18 -3.49
C CYS A 188 -32.79 -3.42 -4.38
N THR A 189 -33.73 -3.42 -5.33
CA THR A 189 -33.91 -4.52 -6.29
C THR A 189 -32.68 -4.73 -7.16
N LEU A 190 -32.05 -3.64 -7.61
CA LEU A 190 -30.83 -3.70 -8.43
C LEU A 190 -29.68 -4.34 -7.65
N VAL A 191 -29.40 -3.86 -6.44
CA VAL A 191 -28.33 -4.40 -5.58
C VAL A 191 -28.55 -5.88 -5.29
N GLU A 192 -29.78 -6.28 -4.95
CA GLU A 192 -30.12 -7.68 -4.68
C GLU A 192 -29.92 -8.57 -5.91
N ARG A 193 -30.32 -8.12 -7.10
CA ARG A 193 -30.09 -8.87 -8.35
C ARG A 193 -28.61 -9.05 -8.66
N VAL A 194 -27.80 -8.02 -8.43
CA VAL A 194 -26.34 -8.09 -8.62
C VAL A 194 -25.73 -9.09 -7.66
N LEU A 195 -26.05 -9.01 -6.37
CA LEU A 195 -25.51 -9.92 -5.35
C LEU A 195 -25.91 -11.37 -5.58
N VAL A 196 -27.18 -11.62 -5.96
CA VAL A 196 -27.65 -12.96 -6.34
C VAL A 196 -26.87 -13.47 -7.55
N SER A 197 -26.70 -12.66 -8.59
CA SER A 197 -25.98 -13.05 -9.80
C SER A 197 -24.49 -13.31 -9.54
N LEU A 198 -23.85 -12.55 -8.66
CA LEU A 198 -22.47 -12.77 -8.23
C LEU A 198 -22.34 -14.11 -7.48
N ARG A 199 -23.29 -14.39 -6.58
CA ARG A 199 -23.33 -15.65 -5.82
C ARG A 199 -23.59 -16.86 -6.72
N ASP A 200 -24.50 -16.76 -7.67
CA ASP A 200 -24.85 -17.84 -8.60
C ASP A 200 -23.69 -18.22 -9.53
N ARG A 201 -22.74 -17.29 -9.75
CA ARG A 201 -21.48 -17.52 -10.48
C ARG A 201 -20.34 -18.04 -9.60
N GLU A 202 -20.60 -18.35 -8.33
CA GLU A 202 -19.63 -18.78 -7.32
C GLU A 202 -18.49 -17.76 -7.08
N TRP A 203 -18.75 -16.48 -7.36
CA TRP A 203 -17.76 -15.43 -7.09
C TRP A 203 -17.86 -15.02 -5.63
N TYR A 204 -16.80 -15.28 -4.86
CA TYR A 204 -16.70 -14.95 -3.44
C TYR A 204 -16.47 -13.45 -3.20
N VAL A 205 -17.43 -12.61 -3.60
CA VAL A 205 -17.48 -11.21 -3.19
C VAL A 205 -18.14 -11.14 -1.82
N ARG A 206 -17.38 -10.72 -0.80
CA ARG A 206 -17.94 -10.54 0.56
C ARG A 206 -18.63 -9.18 0.62
N GLU A 207 -19.97 -9.18 0.68
CA GLU A 207 -20.73 -7.96 0.96
C GLU A 207 -20.39 -7.48 2.38
N LYS A 208 -19.88 -6.26 2.52
CA LYS A 208 -19.50 -5.70 3.83
C LYS A 208 -20.44 -4.59 4.28
N TYR A 209 -20.85 -3.71 3.37
CA TYR A 209 -21.70 -2.57 3.71
C TYR A 209 -22.65 -2.17 2.57
N ARG A 210 -23.94 -2.12 2.90
CA ARG A 210 -24.98 -1.46 2.10
C ARG A 210 -25.33 -0.13 2.77
N ILE A 211 -25.06 0.99 2.10
CA ILE A 211 -25.54 2.28 2.60
C ILE A 211 -27.07 2.29 2.44
N THR A 212 -27.77 2.33 3.57
CA THR A 212 -29.23 2.35 3.58
C THR A 212 -29.70 3.79 3.49
N VAL A 213 -30.22 4.18 2.33
CA VAL A 213 -30.76 5.52 2.12
C VAL A 213 -32.11 5.67 2.83
N LYS A 214 -32.23 6.71 3.63
CA LYS A 214 -33.51 7.12 4.24
C LYS A 214 -34.27 8.04 3.29
N GLU A 215 -35.60 7.98 3.36
CA GLU A 215 -36.43 8.91 2.60
C GLU A 215 -36.12 10.35 3.02
N GLY A 216 -35.97 11.24 2.03
CA GLY A 216 -35.59 12.64 2.27
C GLY A 216 -34.08 12.88 2.45
N GLU A 217 -33.25 11.84 2.41
CA GLU A 217 -31.79 11.98 2.47
C GLU A 217 -31.23 12.52 1.15
N ARG A 218 -30.16 13.33 1.26
CA ARG A 218 -29.47 13.88 0.10
C ARG A 218 -28.53 12.84 -0.51
N LEU A 219 -28.72 12.57 -1.80
CA LEU A 219 -27.89 11.68 -2.60
C LEU A 219 -26.65 12.40 -3.12
N GLN A 220 -25.55 11.66 -3.28
CA GLN A 220 -24.39 12.16 -4.00
C GLN A 220 -24.75 12.36 -5.48
N VAL A 221 -24.48 13.55 -6.01
CA VAL A 221 -24.68 13.87 -7.43
C VAL A 221 -23.44 13.46 -8.21
N VAL A 222 -23.62 12.64 -9.25
CA VAL A 222 -22.55 12.09 -10.07
C VAL A 222 -22.77 12.43 -11.54
N THR A 223 -21.76 13.05 -12.16
CA THR A 223 -21.76 13.34 -13.60
C THR A 223 -21.25 12.14 -14.39
N LEU A 224 -22.08 11.62 -15.31
CA LEU A 224 -21.69 10.51 -16.18
C LEU A 224 -20.91 11.01 -17.42
N PRO A 225 -19.82 10.35 -17.84
CA PRO A 225 -19.11 10.71 -19.06
C PRO A 225 -20.02 10.53 -20.30
N GLY A 226 -20.10 11.57 -21.13
CA GLY A 226 -20.94 11.59 -22.34
C GLY A 226 -22.38 12.05 -22.15
N ARG A 227 -22.79 12.38 -20.91
CA ARG A 227 -24.07 13.03 -20.61
C ARG A 227 -23.79 14.51 -20.32
N GLU A 228 -23.92 15.35 -21.34
CA GLU A 228 -23.88 16.81 -21.14
C GLU A 228 -25.14 17.20 -20.34
N GLU A 229 -24.96 17.53 -19.05
CA GLU A 229 -25.91 18.38 -18.35
C GLU A 229 -25.45 19.84 -18.48
N PRO A 230 -26.39 20.79 -18.64
CA PRO A 230 -26.06 22.20 -18.81
C PRO A 230 -25.28 22.68 -17.58
N ALA A 231 -24.14 23.32 -17.84
CA ALA A 231 -23.25 23.83 -16.82
C ALA A 231 -24.00 24.78 -15.86
N THR A 232 -24.34 24.29 -14.67
CA THR A 232 -24.52 25.12 -13.48
C THR A 232 -23.37 24.84 -12.53
N ALA A 233 -22.48 25.82 -12.47
CA ALA A 233 -21.41 25.91 -11.48
C ALA A 233 -21.96 26.05 -10.06
N ALA A 234 -21.09 25.73 -9.08
CA ALA A 234 -21.19 25.90 -7.63
C ALA A 234 -21.80 24.68 -6.90
N ALA A 235 -21.25 24.16 -5.80
CA ALA A 235 -20.12 24.61 -4.97
C ALA A 235 -19.50 23.42 -4.24
N ALA A 236 -18.21 23.50 -3.99
CA ALA A 236 -17.58 22.82 -2.86
C ALA A 236 -18.39 23.14 -1.58
N GLN A 237 -18.97 22.13 -0.94
CA GLN A 237 -19.47 22.25 0.42
C GLN A 237 -18.89 21.12 1.26
N GLN A 238 -17.94 21.51 2.10
CA GLN A 238 -17.48 20.77 3.28
C GLN A 238 -18.70 20.27 4.05
N TYR A 239 -18.83 18.96 4.23
CA TYR A 239 -19.66 18.43 5.30
C TYR A 239 -18.81 18.34 6.57
N MET A 240 -19.09 19.29 7.45
CA MET A 240 -18.65 19.34 8.84
C MET A 240 -19.02 18.06 9.58
N LYS A 241 -18.07 17.61 10.42
CA LYS A 241 -18.32 16.90 11.68
C LYS A 241 -19.36 17.64 12.52
N VAL A 242 -20.30 16.90 13.12
CA VAL A 242 -20.85 17.04 14.49
C VAL A 242 -21.52 15.68 14.79
N ASP A 243 -20.91 14.74 15.51
CA ASP A 243 -20.64 14.58 16.97
C ASP A 243 -21.68 13.66 17.61
N ASP A 244 -21.22 12.74 18.46
CA ASP A 244 -22.00 12.18 19.55
C ASP A 244 -21.13 12.06 20.82
N VAL A 245 -21.56 12.85 21.82
CA VAL A 245 -21.34 12.81 23.29
C VAL A 245 -19.96 13.12 23.87
#